data_AF-A0A563VSA7-F1
#
_entry.id   AF-A0A563VSA7-F1
#
_cell.length_a   1.000
_cell.length_b   1.000
_cell.length_c   1.000
_cell.angle_alpha   90.00
_cell.angle_beta   90.00
_cell.angle_gamma   90.00
#
_symmetry.space_group_name_H-M   'P 1'
#
loop_
_entity.id
_entity.type
_entity.pdbx_description
1 polymer ?
#
loop_
_entity_poly.entity_id
_entity_poly.type
_entity_poly.pdbx_seq_one_letter_code
_entity_poly.pdbx_strand_id
1 'polypeptide(L)' 'MNIEQYQYFLIIDLEATCSDKKEISRQEMEIIEIGAVIVEADNLKIIDEFQTFIKPIRHPILTSDPAEASSAKERASVD' A
#
# COMPACT_ATOMS: atom_id res chain seq x y z
N MET A 1 24.48 -1.30 -8.22
CA MET A 1 23.92 -2.42 -7.42
C MET A 1 23.94 -3.65 -8.30
N ASN A 2 24.46 -4.77 -7.80
CA ASN A 2 24.34 -6.04 -8.50
C ASN A 2 23.06 -6.73 -8.02
N ILE A 3 22.05 -6.79 -8.89
CA ILE A 3 20.73 -7.34 -8.54
C ILE A 3 20.72 -8.89 -8.61
N GLU A 4 21.69 -9.46 -9.32
CA GLU A 4 21.84 -10.91 -9.55
C GLU A 4 22.27 -11.70 -8.29
N GLN A 5 22.56 -11.04 -7.18
CA GLN A 5 22.95 -11.71 -5.92
C GLN A 5 21.77 -12.00 -4.99
N TYR A 6 20.58 -11.47 -5.29
CA TYR A 6 19.40 -11.62 -4.45
C TYR A 6 18.55 -12.78 -4.96
N GLN A 7 18.14 -13.65 -4.05
CA GLN A 7 17.26 -14.79 -4.37
C GLN A 7 15.78 -14.39 -4.43
N TYR A 8 15.43 -13.29 -3.78
CA TYR A 8 14.05 -12.83 -3.64
C TYR A 8 13.97 -11.31 -3.79
N PHE A 9 12.87 -10.83 -4.34
CA PHE A 9 12.50 -9.42 -4.32
C PHE A 9 11.26 -9.23 -3.45
N LEU A 10 11.31 -8.24 -2.56
CA LEU A 10 10.15 -7.73 -1.84
C LEU A 10 9.65 -6.48 -2.57
N ILE A 11 8.46 -6.58 -3.14
CA ILE A 11 7.76 -5.45 -3.75
C ILE A 11 6.76 -4.94 -2.72
N ILE A 12 6.76 -3.62 -2.49
CA ILE A 12 5.87 -2.97 -1.54
C ILE A 12 5.13 -1.86 -2.26
N ASP A 13 3.82 -1.83 -2.08
CA ASP A 13 2.93 -0.75 -2.49
C ASP A 13 2.33 -0.11 -1.24
N LEU A 14 2.44 1.20 -1.13
CA LEU A 14 2.01 1.96 0.05
C LEU A 14 0.98 3.00 -0.37
N GLU A 15 -0.25 2.82 0.11
CA GLU A 15 -1.28 3.84 -0.02
C GLU A 15 -1.27 4.75 1.21
N ALA A 16 -1.52 6.04 1.00
CA ALA A 16 -1.51 7.04 2.05
C ALA A 16 -2.71 7.97 1.94
N THR A 17 -3.11 8.58 3.05
CA THR A 17 -4.15 9.63 3.06
C THR A 17 -3.76 10.76 2.10
N CYS A 18 -4.65 11.11 1.17
CA CYS A 18 -4.47 12.23 0.26
C CYS A 18 -5.72 13.15 0.28
N SER A 19 -5.59 14.34 -0.30
CA SER A 19 -6.72 15.25 -0.53
C SER A 19 -6.49 16.06 -1.79
N ASP A 20 -7.39 15.92 -2.77
CA ASP A 20 -7.41 16.74 -3.99
C ASP A 20 -7.55 18.23 -3.71
N LYS A 21 -8.22 18.56 -2.60
CA LYS A 21 -8.41 19.94 -2.14
C LYS A 21 -7.20 20.50 -1.40
N LYS A 22 -6.11 19.72 -1.28
CA LYS A 22 -4.90 20.03 -0.51
C LYS A 22 -5.19 20.30 0.97
N GLU A 23 -6.24 19.67 1.52
CA GLU A 23 -6.57 19.77 2.94
C GLU A 23 -5.58 18.98 3.80
N ILE A 24 -4.94 17.97 3.23
CA ILE A 24 -3.86 17.20 3.85
C ILE A 24 -2.54 17.62 3.20
N SER A 25 -1.61 18.15 4.00
CA SER A 25 -0.26 18.46 3.51
C SER A 25 0.57 17.18 3.33
N ARG A 26 1.58 17.20 2.45
CA ARG A 26 2.44 16.01 2.21
C ARG A 26 3.12 15.50 3.49
N GLN A 27 3.42 16.40 4.43
CA GLN A 27 4.05 16.06 5.71
C GLN A 27 3.07 15.42 6.71
N GLU A 28 1.76 15.57 6.46
CA GLU A 28 0.69 15.05 7.32
C GLU A 28 0.10 13.76 6.80
N MET A 29 0.47 13.31 5.60
CA MET A 29 0.00 12.03 5.05
C MET A 29 0.35 10.87 5.99
N GLU A 30 -0.59 9.93 6.13
CA GLU A 30 -0.45 8.71 6.91
C GLU A 30 -0.64 7.51 5.98
N ILE A 31 0.17 6.46 6.13
CA ILE A 31 -0.04 5.19 5.39
C ILE A 31 -1.37 4.59 5.87
N ILE A 32 -2.19 4.16 4.92
CA ILE A 32 -3.51 3.54 5.17
C ILE A 32 -3.62 2.10 4.66
N GLU A 33 -2.70 1.68 3.79
CA GLU A 33 -2.59 0.30 3.30
C GLU A 33 -1.11 -0.04 3.09
N ILE A 34 -0.73 -1.28 3.41
CA ILE A 34 0.54 -1.87 3.00
C ILE A 34 0.18 -3.12 2.19
N GLY A 35 0.44 -3.08 0.88
CA GLY A 35 0.48 -4.25 0.03
C GLY A 35 1.93 -4.69 -0.17
N ALA A 36 2.20 -5.98 -0.04
CA ALA A 36 3.53 -6.52 -0.27
C ALA A 36 3.48 -7.90 -0.90
N VAL A 37 4.40 -8.16 -1.82
CA VAL A 37 4.60 -9.49 -2.41
C VAL A 37 6.08 -9.84 -2.40
N ILE A 38 6.37 -11.09 -2.08
CA ILE A 38 7.71 -11.65 -2.26
C ILE A 38 7.70 -12.47 -3.55
N VAL A 39 8.70 -12.24 -4.41
CA VAL A 39 8.88 -13.02 -5.65
C VAL A 39 10.26 -13.67 -5.68
N GLU A 40 10.34 -14.86 -6.28
CA GLU A 40 11.63 -15.49 -6.63
C GLU A 40 12.33 -14.70 -7.74
N ALA A 41 13.64 -14.50 -7.61
CA ALA A 41 14.40 -13.67 -8.55
C ALA A 41 14.63 -14.33 -9.92
N ASP A 42 14.58 -15.66 -10.00
CA ASP A 42 14.86 -16.44 -11.21
C ASP A 42 13.69 -16.42 -12.21
N ASN A 43 12.46 -16.43 -11.71
CA ASN A 43 11.25 -16.65 -12.51
C ASN A 43 10.11 -15.66 -12.19
N LEU A 44 10.30 -14.77 -11.21
CA LEU A 44 9.32 -13.77 -10.74
C LEU A 44 8.00 -14.36 -10.22
N LYS A 45 8.01 -15.64 -9.83
CA LYS A 45 6.87 -16.28 -9.20
C LYS A 45 6.65 -15.70 -7.81
N ILE A 46 5.42 -15.32 -7.52
CA ILE A 46 4.97 -14.92 -6.20
C ILE A 46 5.05 -16.13 -5.26
N ILE A 47 5.74 -15.95 -4.14
CA ILE A 47 5.88 -16.97 -3.09
C ILE A 47 5.10 -16.63 -1.84
N ASP A 48 4.85 -15.35 -1.60
CA ASP A 48 4.07 -14.89 -0.46
C ASP A 48 3.47 -13.52 -0.76
N GLU A 49 2.33 -13.25 -0.13
CA GLU A 49 1.58 -12.00 -0.27
C GLU A 49 1.16 -11.54 1.14
N PHE A 50 1.23 -10.23 1.36
CA PHE A 50 0.80 -9.60 2.58
C PHE A 50 0.01 -8.35 2.26
N GLN A 51 -1.13 -8.20 2.92
CA GLN A 51 -1.95 -7.00 2.83
C GLN A 51 -2.46 -6.63 4.22
N THR A 52 -2.40 -5.34 4.55
CA THR A 52 -2.99 -4.86 5.79
C THR A 52 -3.44 -3.40 5.67
N PHE A 53 -4.50 -3.08 6.42
CA PHE A 53 -5.06 -1.73 6.51
C PHE A 53 -4.66 -1.08 7.82
N ILE A 54 -4.31 0.20 7.73
CA ILE A 54 -3.88 1.01 8.86
C ILE A 54 -4.90 2.13 9.03
N LYS A 55 -5.42 2.26 10.25
CA LYS A 55 -6.33 3.37 10.58
C LYS A 55 -5.51 4.64 10.83
N PRO A 56 -5.68 5.72 10.03
CA PRO A 56 -5.01 6.99 10.28
C PRO A 56 -5.50 7.64 11.58
N ILE A 57 -4.62 8.39 12.25
CA ILE A 57 -4.91 9.01 13.56
C ILE A 57 -5.02 10.54 13.43
N ARG A 58 -4.24 11.18 12.54
CA ARG A 58 -4.29 12.64 12.34
C ARG A 58 -5.51 13.04 11.54
N HIS A 59 -5.78 12.33 10.45
CA HIS A 59 -6.92 12.56 9.56
C HIS A 59 -7.80 11.30 9.50
N PRO A 60 -8.50 10.95 10.59
CA PRO A 60 -9.21 9.67 10.72
C PRO A 60 -10.44 9.54 9.82
N ILE A 61 -10.93 10.67 9.29
CA ILE A 61 -11.99 10.71 8.29
C ILE A 61 -11.29 10.84 6.94
N LEU A 62 -11.25 9.73 6.20
CA LEU A 62 -10.84 9.76 4.81
C LEU A 62 -11.82 10.67 4.07
N THR A 63 -11.32 11.80 3.56
CA THR A 63 -12.08 12.67 2.68
C THR A 63 -12.67 11.82 1.56
N SER A 64 -13.91 12.09 1.19
CA SER A 64 -14.76 11.23 0.36
C SER A 64 -14.28 11.13 -1.09
N ASP A 65 -13.10 10.56 -1.31
CA ASP A 65 -12.68 10.07 -2.62
C ASP A 65 -13.06 8.59 -2.71
N PRO A 66 -14.11 8.25 -3.48
CA PRO A 66 -14.55 6.87 -3.61
C PRO A 66 -13.48 5.98 -4.21
N ALA A 67 -12.55 6.49 -5.01
CA ALA A 67 -11.53 5.69 -5.67
C ALA A 67 -10.50 5.12 -4.66
N GLU A 68 -9.88 5.98 -3.84
CA GLU A 68 -8.93 5.54 -2.80
C GLU A 68 -9.61 4.66 -1.75
N ALA A 69 -10.82 5.04 -1.33
CA ALA A 69 -11.58 4.25 -0.37
C ALA A 69 -12.08 2.91 -0.94
N SER A 70 -12.34 2.80 -2.26
CA SER A 70 -12.78 1.57 -2.90
C SER A 70 -11.63 0.59 -3.08
N SER A 71 -10.44 1.06 -3.49
CA SER A 71 -9.24 0.22 -3.59
C SER A 71 -8.95 -0.45 -2.25
N ALA A 72 -8.97 0.33 -1.16
CA ALA A 72 -8.72 -0.19 0.17
C ALA A 72 -9.86 -1.09 0.70
N LYS A 73 -11.13 -0.72 0.51
CA LYS A 73 -12.27 -1.52 1.02
C LYS A 73 -12.51 -2.81 0.25
N GLU A 74 -12.34 -2.80 -1.07
CA GLU A 74 -12.61 -3.96 -1.91
C GLU A 74 -11.57 -5.06 -1.65
N ARG A 75 -10.29 -4.68 -1.50
CA ARG A 75 -9.22 -5.61 -1.16
C ARG A 75 -9.30 -6.14 0.27
N ALA A 76 -9.81 -5.35 1.23
CA ALA A 76 -10.08 -5.81 2.61
C ALA A 76 -11.16 -6.89 2.72
N SER A 77 -11.98 -7.07 1.69
CA SER A 77 -13.13 -8.00 1.70
C SER A 77 -12.89 -9.31 0.95
N VAL A 78 -11.68 -9.49 0.40
CA VAL A 78 -11.26 -10.73 -0.30
C VAL A 78 -10.42 -11.65 0.60
N ASP A 79 -10.04 -11.18 1.80
CA ASP A 79 -9.35 -11.95 2.85
C ASP A 79 -10.32 -12.59 3.87
#